data_AF-A0A376CW90-F1
#
_entry.id   AF-A0A376CW90-F1
#
_cell.length_a   1.000
_cell.length_b   1.000
_cell.length_c   1.000
_cell.angle_alpha   90.00
_cell.angle_beta   90.00
_cell.angle_gamma   90.00
#
_symmetry.space_group_name_H-M   'P 1'
#
loop_
_entity.id
_entity.type
_entity.pdbx_description
1 polymer ?
#
loop_
_entity_poly.entity_id
_entity_poly.type
_entity_poly.pdbx_seq_one_letter_code
_entity_poly.pdbx_strand_id
1 'polypeptide(L)'
;MSSYQALLAMPDTIDDEELSHIEDVINQAGITHLEDTDGVIRRIAGHLNKKTIPLANKNGDGPTRLSFGKVKTLGALEEDAPEPVGHTARSHAVLSASSAHRWLHCTPAPRLEEQYPDSSSDAAAEGTAAHELAEHKLRNLQGLPSTLTSTDWVTEEMDDYTDDYVDNVVAELDRAQKSSPAAFLAIEQRLDFSHIVPDGFGTGDALIVGDGTMTVIDLKYGKGVEVSAVGNPQMALYALGALTQFGMIYNIDRVRMVIFQPRLNNVSVDEVSVAELLQWAENVVKPQAQAAIKGEGELIAGEWCRFCRHAPQCTALATKYFAPIPKEADEVTPAAPAPETLTDAQIANIVTWSGELKKWLGTVEKFALDQANNGRAYPGLKLVEGRSVRRYTDEDAVAKAVEKTGHDPYEKKLLGITAMTKLLGKKQFQDTLGDLVHKPAGKPTLVPESDKRPALQVATPETVFKPLGGTTND
;
A
#
# COMPACT_ATOMS: atom_id res chain seq x y z
N MET A 1 -3.89 37.29 -17.49
CA MET A 1 -2.70 37.86 -18.16
C MET A 1 -1.54 37.28 -17.40
N SER A 2 -0.90 36.25 -17.95
CA SER A 2 0.24 35.58 -17.30
C SER A 2 1.36 36.59 -17.13
N SER A 3 1.82 36.82 -15.89
CA SER A 3 2.89 37.76 -15.60
C SER A 3 4.24 37.03 -15.65
N TYR A 4 5.24 37.65 -16.29
CA TYR A 4 6.59 37.10 -16.40
C TYR A 4 7.43 37.62 -15.24
N GLN A 5 7.97 36.70 -14.46
CA GLN A 5 8.91 36.99 -13.40
C GLN A 5 10.32 36.63 -13.86
N ALA A 6 11.18 37.65 -14.01
CA ALA A 6 12.60 37.45 -14.26
C ALA A 6 13.28 36.90 -12.99
N LEU A 7 13.95 35.76 -13.11
CA LEU A 7 14.60 35.05 -11.99
C LEU A 7 16.12 35.05 -12.11
N LEU A 8 16.66 35.13 -13.33
CA LEU A 8 18.10 35.18 -13.57
C LEU A 8 18.40 36.14 -14.74
N ALA A 9 19.37 37.04 -14.54
CA ALA A 9 19.92 37.85 -15.62
C ALA A 9 21.05 37.09 -16.31
N MET A 10 21.10 37.12 -17.64
CA MET A 10 22.12 36.40 -18.39
C MET A 10 23.35 37.28 -18.63
N PRO A 11 24.58 36.74 -18.46
CA PRO A 11 25.81 37.44 -18.81
C PRO A 11 26.02 37.48 -20.34
N ASP A 12 26.76 38.48 -20.82
CA ASP A 12 27.02 38.71 -22.26
C ASP A 12 27.86 37.59 -22.92
N THR A 13 28.66 36.87 -22.13
CA THR A 13 29.48 35.72 -22.55
C THR A 13 29.43 34.64 -21.47
N ILE A 14 29.38 33.37 -21.88
CA ILE A 14 29.26 32.20 -20.98
C ILE A 14 30.41 31.23 -21.27
N ASP A 15 31.14 30.83 -20.24
CA ASP A 15 32.11 29.74 -20.30
C ASP A 15 31.53 28.36 -19.90
N ASP A 16 32.35 27.31 -19.95
CA ASP A 16 31.89 25.93 -19.73
C ASP A 16 31.47 25.66 -18.26
N GLU A 17 32.02 26.41 -17.29
CA GLU A 17 31.70 26.27 -15.87
C GLU A 17 30.40 27.03 -15.54
N GLU A 18 30.24 28.21 -16.14
CA GLU A 18 29.02 29.02 -16.08
C GLU A 18 27.81 28.32 -16.73
N LEU A 19 28.00 27.54 -17.80
CA LEU A 19 26.92 26.80 -18.46
C LEU A 19 26.30 25.73 -17.54
N SER A 20 27.15 24.96 -16.85
CA SER A 20 26.69 23.94 -15.89
C SER A 20 25.94 24.61 -14.75
N HIS A 21 26.46 25.74 -14.26
CA HIS A 21 25.80 26.50 -13.20
C HIS A 21 24.43 27.06 -13.64
N ILE A 22 24.31 27.55 -14.88
CA ILE A 22 23.04 28.03 -15.44
C ILE A 22 22.05 26.88 -15.62
N GLU A 23 22.48 25.70 -16.06
CA GLU A 23 21.62 24.50 -16.13
C GLU A 23 21.10 24.10 -14.74
N ASP A 24 21.97 24.12 -13.73
CA ASP A 24 21.58 23.83 -12.34
C ASP A 24 20.58 24.86 -11.80
N VAL A 25 20.82 26.16 -12.06
CA VAL A 25 19.90 27.24 -11.64
C VAL A 25 18.57 27.16 -12.38
N ILE A 26 18.56 26.82 -13.67
CA ILE A 26 17.31 26.63 -14.43
C ILE A 26 16.45 25.53 -13.82
N ASN A 27 17.09 24.40 -13.47
CA ASN A 27 16.40 23.26 -12.89
C ASN A 27 15.95 23.51 -11.44
N GLN A 28 16.75 24.19 -10.62
CA GLN A 28 16.43 24.48 -9.22
C GLN A 28 15.42 25.61 -9.04
N ALA A 29 15.47 26.65 -9.90
CA ALA A 29 14.60 27.83 -9.78
C ALA A 29 13.30 27.75 -10.61
N GLY A 30 13.02 26.61 -11.24
CA GLY A 30 11.79 26.39 -12.02
C GLY A 30 11.68 27.29 -13.26
N ILE A 31 12.82 27.63 -13.87
CA ILE A 31 12.85 28.51 -15.05
C ILE A 31 12.27 27.76 -16.25
N THR A 32 11.22 28.33 -16.83
CA THR A 32 10.49 27.74 -17.97
C THR A 32 10.56 28.61 -19.23
N HIS A 33 10.89 29.90 -19.07
CA HIS A 33 10.82 30.91 -20.11
C HIS A 33 12.06 31.80 -20.12
N LEU A 34 12.28 32.47 -21.25
CA LEU A 34 13.28 33.52 -21.40
C LEU A 34 12.66 34.78 -22.00
N GLU A 35 13.23 35.94 -21.68
CA GLU A 35 13.00 37.21 -22.37
C GLU A 35 14.22 37.46 -23.29
N ASP A 36 13.97 37.65 -24.59
CA ASP A 36 15.04 38.04 -25.52
C ASP A 36 15.36 39.55 -25.44
N THR A 37 16.43 39.98 -26.09
CA THR A 37 16.84 41.39 -26.13
C THR A 37 15.80 42.33 -26.77
N ASP A 38 14.87 41.78 -27.56
CA ASP A 38 13.77 42.51 -28.19
C ASP A 38 12.51 42.57 -27.29
N GLY A 39 12.58 41.98 -26.08
CA GLY A 39 11.51 41.97 -25.09
C GLY A 39 10.46 40.88 -25.31
N VAL A 40 10.72 39.88 -26.17
CA VAL A 40 9.79 38.79 -26.45
C VAL A 40 10.02 37.64 -25.48
N ILE A 41 8.95 37.22 -24.80
CA ILE A 41 8.98 36.07 -23.88
C ILE A 41 8.72 34.78 -24.63
N ARG A 42 9.61 33.79 -24.49
CA ARG A 42 9.54 32.50 -25.20
C ARG A 42 9.80 31.34 -24.24
N ARG A 43 9.07 30.24 -24.41
CA ARG A 43 9.25 29.03 -23.59
C ARG A 43 10.48 28.26 -24.04
N ILE A 44 11.27 27.77 -23.08
CA ILE A 44 12.45 26.93 -23.32
C ILE A 44 11.99 25.50 -23.60
N ALA A 45 12.61 24.82 -24.56
CA ALA A 45 12.23 23.46 -24.96
C ALA A 45 13.44 22.53 -25.10
N GLY A 46 13.68 21.69 -24.09
CA GLY A 46 14.78 20.73 -24.08
C GLY A 46 16.08 21.31 -23.51
N HIS A 47 17.17 20.56 -23.65
CA HIS A 47 18.45 20.86 -23.00
C HIS A 47 19.20 22.03 -23.65
N LEU A 48 19.89 22.81 -22.83
CA LEU A 48 20.79 23.86 -23.30
C LEU A 48 21.96 23.25 -24.08
N ASN A 49 22.54 24.06 -24.95
CA ASN A 49 23.79 23.75 -25.63
C ASN A 49 24.75 24.91 -25.38
N LYS A 50 26.06 24.67 -25.35
CA LYS A 50 27.15 25.64 -25.11
C LYS A 50 27.01 27.01 -25.77
N LYS A 51 26.23 27.15 -26.85
CA LYS A 51 26.04 28.43 -27.56
C LYS A 51 24.60 28.90 -27.67
N THR A 52 23.61 28.04 -27.37
CA THR A 52 22.21 28.33 -27.71
C THR A 52 21.21 27.70 -26.75
N ILE A 53 20.09 28.40 -26.52
CA ILE A 53 18.90 27.92 -25.82
C ILE A 53 17.84 27.46 -26.84
N PRO A 54 17.32 26.23 -26.75
CA PRO A 54 16.23 25.78 -27.61
C PRO A 54 14.88 26.35 -27.16
N LEU A 55 14.02 26.69 -28.13
CA LEU A 55 12.75 27.38 -27.90
C LEU A 55 11.56 26.54 -28.37
N ALA A 56 10.46 26.59 -27.62
CA ALA A 56 9.19 25.97 -28.01
C ALA A 56 8.51 26.80 -29.11
N ASN A 57 8.66 26.38 -30.37
CA ASN A 57 8.07 27.10 -31.49
C ASN A 57 6.65 26.56 -31.78
N LYS A 58 5.63 27.13 -31.13
CA LYS A 58 4.22 26.70 -31.31
C LYS A 58 3.61 27.16 -32.64
N ASN A 59 4.12 28.23 -33.26
CA ASN A 59 3.48 28.89 -34.42
C ASN A 59 4.34 28.92 -35.70
N GLY A 60 5.56 28.40 -35.67
CA GLY A 60 6.44 28.32 -36.84
C GLY A 60 7.15 29.64 -37.22
N ASP A 61 6.91 30.74 -36.50
CA ASP A 61 7.50 32.04 -36.79
C ASP A 61 8.65 32.34 -35.82
N GLY A 62 9.87 32.48 -36.35
CA GLY A 62 11.09 32.78 -35.58
C GLY A 62 12.07 31.61 -35.36
N PRO A 63 13.25 31.88 -34.77
CA PRO A 63 14.33 30.90 -34.63
C PRO A 63 13.97 29.80 -33.60
N THR A 64 14.29 28.55 -33.93
CA THR A 64 14.11 27.37 -33.05
C THR A 64 15.15 27.30 -31.92
N ARG A 65 16.23 28.07 -32.03
CA ARG A 65 17.30 28.19 -31.05
C ARG A 65 17.78 29.64 -30.99
N LEU A 66 18.03 30.14 -29.78
CA LEU A 66 18.50 31.51 -29.55
C LEU A 66 19.90 31.48 -28.94
N SER A 67 20.82 32.30 -29.43
CA SER A 67 22.16 32.42 -28.83
C SER A 67 22.09 33.10 -27.47
N PHE A 68 22.94 32.69 -26.52
CA PHE A 68 22.95 33.26 -25.17
C PHE A 68 23.10 34.79 -25.14
N GLY A 69 23.94 35.39 -25.99
CA GLY A 69 24.05 36.86 -26.10
C GLY A 69 22.82 37.58 -26.67
N LYS A 70 21.72 36.87 -26.95
CA LYS A 70 20.41 37.42 -27.31
C LYS A 70 19.34 37.17 -26.24
N VAL A 71 19.74 36.57 -25.11
CA VAL A 71 18.88 36.31 -23.96
C VAL A 71 19.14 37.39 -22.93
N LYS A 72 18.10 38.11 -22.51
CA LYS A 72 18.20 39.20 -21.54
C LYS A 72 18.00 38.67 -20.13
N THR A 73 16.93 37.91 -19.92
CA THR A 73 16.63 37.26 -18.63
C THR A 73 16.04 35.87 -18.84
N LEU A 74 16.22 35.02 -17.84
CA LEU A 74 15.54 33.74 -17.68
C LEU A 74 14.55 33.84 -16.51
N GLY A 75 13.39 33.20 -16.65
CA GLY A 75 12.30 33.35 -15.68
C GLY A 75 11.19 32.33 -15.84
N ALA A 76 10.10 32.55 -15.12
CA ALA A 76 8.90 31.73 -15.21
C ALA A 76 7.66 32.61 -15.42
N LEU A 77 6.62 32.02 -16.03
CA LEU A 77 5.27 32.60 -15.98
C LEU A 77 4.59 32.04 -14.73
N GLU A 78 3.89 32.89 -13.97
CA GLU A 78 3.22 32.53 -12.69
C GLU A 78 2.20 31.36 -12.76
N GLU A 79 1.93 30.80 -13.94
CA GLU A 79 1.02 29.66 -14.15
C GLU A 79 1.75 28.32 -14.41
N ASP A 80 3.08 28.30 -14.55
CA ASP A 80 3.86 27.14 -15.03
C ASP A 80 4.81 26.51 -13.98
N ALA A 81 4.72 26.89 -12.70
CA ALA A 81 5.40 26.15 -11.63
C ALA A 81 4.56 24.92 -11.22
N PRO A 82 5.00 23.68 -11.50
CA PRO A 82 4.26 22.52 -11.02
C PRO A 82 4.38 22.45 -9.51
N GLU A 83 3.25 22.50 -8.80
CA GLU A 83 3.20 22.06 -7.41
C GLU A 83 3.66 20.60 -7.31
N PRO A 84 4.43 20.21 -6.29
CA PRO A 84 4.68 18.80 -6.02
C PRO A 84 3.34 18.13 -5.74
N VAL A 85 2.89 17.29 -6.67
CA VAL A 85 1.62 16.57 -6.55
C VAL A 85 1.75 15.59 -5.40
N GLY A 86 1.18 15.94 -4.25
CA GLY A 86 1.05 15.02 -3.12
C GLY A 86 0.33 13.73 -3.54
N HIS A 87 0.67 12.62 -2.89
CA HIS A 87 0.20 11.26 -3.22
C HIS A 87 -1.33 11.08 -3.22
N THR A 88 -2.09 12.05 -2.73
CA THR A 88 -3.56 12.03 -2.60
C THR A 88 -4.32 12.37 -3.89
N ALA A 89 -3.68 12.93 -4.93
CA ALA A 89 -4.37 13.48 -6.11
C ALA A 89 -4.17 12.71 -7.43
N ARG A 90 -3.89 11.40 -7.40
CA ARG A 90 -3.73 10.59 -8.64
C ARG A 90 -5.10 10.08 -9.11
N SER A 91 -5.48 10.36 -10.37
CA SER A 91 -6.66 9.75 -10.99
C SER A 91 -6.54 8.23 -10.98
N HIS A 92 -7.36 7.53 -10.21
CA HIS A 92 -7.32 6.07 -10.16
C HIS A 92 -7.87 5.48 -11.46
N ALA A 93 -7.02 4.77 -12.21
CA ALA A 93 -7.47 3.92 -13.29
C ALA A 93 -8.49 2.90 -12.74
N VAL A 94 -9.60 2.68 -13.45
CA VAL A 94 -10.66 1.72 -13.06
C VAL A 94 -10.06 0.35 -12.75
N LEU A 95 -9.02 -0.05 -13.50
CA LEU A 95 -8.26 -1.28 -13.32
C LEU A 95 -6.85 -1.00 -12.77
N SER A 96 -6.76 -0.45 -11.57
CA SER A 96 -5.47 -0.24 -10.91
C SER A 96 -4.71 -1.55 -10.66
N ALA A 97 -3.38 -1.52 -10.66
CA ALA A 97 -2.56 -2.70 -10.38
C ALA A 97 -2.78 -3.25 -8.95
N SER A 98 -2.96 -2.38 -7.96
CA SER A 98 -3.19 -2.79 -6.56
C SER A 98 -4.55 -3.46 -6.35
N SER A 99 -5.52 -3.25 -7.25
CA SER A 99 -6.80 -3.97 -7.28
C SER A 99 -6.82 -5.16 -8.26
N ALA A 100 -5.70 -5.52 -8.88
CA ALA A 100 -5.62 -6.56 -9.93
C ALA A 100 -6.08 -7.93 -9.50
N HIS A 101 -5.75 -8.35 -8.28
CA HIS A 101 -6.26 -9.59 -7.73
C HIS A 101 -7.80 -9.64 -7.76
N ARG A 102 -8.49 -8.49 -7.63
CA ARG A 102 -9.94 -8.45 -7.68
C ARG A 102 -10.51 -8.48 -9.09
N TRP A 103 -10.03 -7.63 -9.98
CA TRP A 103 -10.61 -7.54 -11.32
C TRP A 103 -10.20 -8.68 -12.24
N LEU A 104 -9.11 -9.39 -11.96
CA LEU A 104 -8.76 -10.64 -12.66
C LEU A 104 -9.67 -11.81 -12.28
N HIS A 105 -10.18 -11.84 -11.05
CA HIS A 105 -11.02 -12.93 -10.55
C HIS A 105 -12.52 -12.64 -10.61
N CYS A 106 -12.94 -11.37 -10.50
CA CYS A 106 -14.34 -10.97 -10.55
C CYS A 106 -14.46 -9.72 -11.44
N THR A 107 -14.53 -9.93 -12.75
CA THR A 107 -14.49 -8.86 -13.76
C THR A 107 -15.62 -7.83 -13.63
N PRO A 108 -16.86 -8.13 -13.14
CA PRO A 108 -17.86 -7.07 -12.94
C PRO A 108 -17.55 -6.13 -11.77
N ALA A 109 -16.67 -6.51 -10.85
CA ALA A 109 -16.47 -5.79 -9.59
C ALA A 109 -16.04 -4.32 -9.77
N PRO A 110 -15.06 -3.96 -10.63
CA PRO A 110 -14.63 -2.57 -10.78
C PRO A 110 -15.77 -1.61 -11.13
N ARG A 111 -16.64 -1.98 -12.09
CA ARG A 111 -17.79 -1.15 -12.48
C ARG A 111 -18.85 -1.06 -11.39
N LEU A 112 -19.09 -2.15 -10.68
CA LEU A 112 -19.97 -2.13 -9.52
C LEU A 112 -19.38 -1.32 -8.36
N GLU A 113 -18.08 -1.09 -8.32
CA GLU A 113 -17.44 -0.31 -7.28
C GLU A 113 -17.50 1.21 -7.51
N GLU A 114 -17.65 1.66 -8.75
CA GLU A 114 -17.71 3.09 -9.13
C GLU A 114 -18.87 3.85 -8.47
N GLN A 115 -19.94 3.15 -8.08
CA GLN A 115 -21.07 3.74 -7.37
C GLN A 115 -20.79 4.03 -5.88
N TYR A 116 -19.66 3.57 -5.35
CA TYR A 116 -19.26 3.79 -3.96
C TYR A 116 -18.14 4.83 -3.88
N PRO A 117 -18.19 5.75 -2.90
CA PRO A 117 -17.10 6.69 -2.70
C PRO A 117 -15.79 5.96 -2.38
N ASP A 118 -14.66 6.58 -2.73
CA ASP A 118 -13.37 6.14 -2.21
C ASP A 118 -13.34 6.31 -0.69
N SER A 119 -12.82 5.31 0.00
CA SER A 119 -12.65 5.36 1.45
C SER A 119 -11.19 5.64 1.78
N SER A 120 -10.90 6.84 2.27
CA SER A 120 -9.64 7.11 2.96
C SER A 120 -9.74 6.62 4.41
N SER A 121 -8.64 6.13 4.96
CA SER A 121 -8.55 5.75 6.37
C SER A 121 -7.21 6.22 6.93
N ASP A 122 -7.11 6.38 8.25
CA ASP A 122 -5.83 6.71 8.90
C ASP A 122 -4.74 5.70 8.53
N ALA A 123 -5.11 4.42 8.34
CA ALA A 123 -4.18 3.39 7.90
C ALA A 123 -3.68 3.60 6.45
N ALA A 124 -4.52 4.18 5.58
CA ALA A 124 -4.11 4.55 4.22
C ALA A 124 -3.16 5.76 4.25
N ALA A 125 -3.46 6.77 5.07
CA ALA A 125 -2.59 7.94 5.26
C ALA A 125 -1.24 7.56 5.89
N GLU A 126 -1.25 6.71 6.93
CA GLU A 126 -0.05 6.14 7.56
C GLU A 126 0.79 5.37 6.54
N GLY A 127 0.15 4.61 5.65
CA GLY A 127 0.81 3.92 4.55
C GLY A 127 1.47 4.88 3.56
N THR A 128 0.74 5.90 3.09
CA THR A 128 1.28 6.93 2.19
C THR A 128 2.50 7.62 2.77
N ALA A 129 2.45 8.01 4.06
CA ALA A 129 3.59 8.63 4.73
C ALA A 129 4.81 7.71 4.79
N ALA A 130 4.62 6.40 4.98
CA ALA A 130 5.71 5.43 4.99
C ALA A 130 6.37 5.29 3.60
N HIS A 131 5.59 5.31 2.51
CA HIS A 131 6.15 5.32 1.14
C HIS A 131 6.91 6.62 0.87
N GLU A 132 6.35 7.78 1.22
CA GLU A 132 7.03 9.08 1.07
C GLU A 132 8.36 9.12 1.83
N LEU A 133 8.40 8.59 3.05
CA LEU A 133 9.61 8.54 3.86
C LEU A 133 10.65 7.57 3.27
N ALA A 134 10.22 6.39 2.80
CA ALA A 134 11.10 5.43 2.13
C ALA A 134 11.70 6.01 0.84
N GLU A 135 10.86 6.65 0.00
CA GLU A 135 11.32 7.39 -1.19
C GLU A 135 12.35 8.44 -0.81
N HIS A 136 12.05 9.26 0.21
CA HIS A 136 12.93 10.32 0.67
C HIS A 136 14.33 9.80 1.04
N LYS A 137 14.38 8.71 1.79
CA LYS A 137 15.64 8.05 2.19
C LYS A 137 16.41 7.52 0.98
N LEU A 138 15.75 6.81 0.06
CA LEU A 138 16.40 6.28 -1.15
C LEU A 138 16.94 7.39 -2.06
N ARG A 139 16.19 8.48 -2.23
CA ARG A 139 16.61 9.63 -3.05
C ARG A 139 17.82 10.33 -2.43
N ASN A 140 17.81 10.55 -1.11
CA ASN A 140 18.95 11.12 -0.41
C ASN A 140 20.21 10.24 -0.56
N LEU A 141 20.08 8.90 -0.52
CA LEU A 141 21.20 7.99 -0.75
C LEU A 141 21.79 8.10 -2.17
N GLN A 142 20.97 8.40 -3.17
CA GLN A 142 21.41 8.65 -4.54
C GLN A 142 21.86 10.10 -4.81
N GLY A 143 21.81 10.97 -3.79
CA GLY A 143 22.07 12.41 -3.96
C GLY A 143 21.00 13.13 -4.80
N LEU A 144 19.80 12.56 -4.92
CA LEU A 144 18.68 13.14 -5.65
C LEU A 144 17.88 14.09 -4.76
N PRO A 145 17.31 15.18 -5.31
CA PRO A 145 16.43 16.06 -4.56
C PRO A 145 15.18 15.30 -4.10
N SER A 146 14.77 15.54 -2.87
CA SER A 146 13.54 15.00 -2.29
C SER A 146 12.94 15.99 -1.29
N THR A 147 11.61 15.97 -1.17
CA THR A 147 10.84 16.75 -0.19
C THR A 147 9.91 15.81 0.55
N LEU A 148 9.93 15.86 1.88
CA LEU A 148 9.03 15.08 2.73
C LEU A 148 7.81 15.92 3.10
N THR A 149 6.63 15.52 2.65
CA THR A 149 5.38 16.26 2.87
C THR A 149 4.56 15.75 4.05
N SER A 150 4.56 14.43 4.31
CA SER A 150 3.73 13.82 5.36
C SER A 150 4.40 13.78 6.74
N THR A 151 5.07 14.87 7.16
CA THR A 151 5.85 14.90 8.42
C THR A 151 5.04 14.59 9.68
N ASP A 152 3.75 14.91 9.68
CA ASP A 152 2.87 14.71 10.85
C ASP A 152 2.60 13.22 11.17
N TRP A 153 2.81 12.33 10.21
CA TRP A 153 2.60 10.89 10.34
C TRP A 153 3.87 10.12 10.68
N VAL A 154 5.04 10.75 10.55
CA VAL A 154 6.32 10.09 10.75
C VAL A 154 6.53 9.83 12.24
N THR A 155 6.71 8.55 12.58
CA THR A 155 7.03 8.09 13.93
C THR A 155 8.38 7.37 13.93
N GLU A 156 9.01 7.23 15.10
CA GLU A 156 10.25 6.45 15.25
C GLU A 156 10.12 5.02 14.71
N GLU A 157 8.97 4.36 14.94
CA GLU A 157 8.69 3.03 14.40
C GLU A 157 8.61 3.03 12.86
N MET A 158 8.01 4.06 12.25
CA MET A 158 7.98 4.21 10.79
C MET A 158 9.37 4.47 10.22
N ASP A 159 10.18 5.25 10.93
CA ASP A 159 11.57 5.54 10.57
C ASP A 159 12.39 4.24 10.53
N ASP A 160 12.35 3.45 11.61
CA ASP A 160 13.02 2.14 11.68
C ASP A 160 12.58 1.20 10.54
N TYR A 161 11.26 1.09 10.29
CA TYR A 161 10.74 0.20 9.25
C TYR A 161 11.08 0.64 7.83
N THR A 162 11.23 1.94 7.60
CA THR A 162 11.65 2.46 6.30
C THR A 162 13.16 2.34 6.12
N ASP A 163 13.96 2.37 7.19
CA ASP A 163 15.39 2.00 7.14
C ASP A 163 15.57 0.53 6.76
N ASP A 164 14.82 -0.38 7.39
CA ASP A 164 14.85 -1.81 7.04
C ASP A 164 14.52 -2.05 5.55
N TYR A 165 13.57 -1.27 5.00
CA TYR A 165 13.23 -1.32 3.57
C TYR A 165 14.36 -0.80 2.69
N VAL A 166 14.95 0.34 3.05
CA VAL A 166 16.08 0.93 2.33
C VAL A 166 17.27 -0.02 2.29
N ASP A 167 17.60 -0.66 3.41
CA ASP A 167 18.65 -1.67 3.51
C ASP A 167 18.35 -2.87 2.59
N ASN A 168 17.09 -3.30 2.51
CA ASN A 168 16.69 -4.35 1.58
C ASN A 168 16.91 -3.93 0.11
N VAL A 169 16.48 -2.73 -0.28
CA VAL A 169 16.66 -2.21 -1.64
C VAL A 169 18.14 -2.12 -2.01
N VAL A 170 18.99 -1.62 -1.10
CA VAL A 170 20.45 -1.55 -1.31
C VAL A 170 21.05 -2.95 -1.47
N ALA A 171 20.66 -3.90 -0.62
CA ALA A 171 21.14 -5.29 -0.73
C ALA A 171 20.72 -5.96 -2.05
N GLU A 172 19.51 -5.68 -2.53
CA GLU A 172 19.01 -6.17 -3.83
C GLU A 172 19.79 -5.52 -5.00
N LEU A 173 20.14 -4.23 -4.90
CA LEU A 173 20.96 -3.51 -5.89
C LEU A 173 22.38 -4.08 -5.94
N ASP A 174 23.02 -4.25 -4.77
CA ASP A 174 24.35 -4.87 -4.66
C ASP A 174 24.37 -6.28 -5.27
N ARG A 175 23.29 -7.05 -5.07
CA ARG A 175 23.17 -8.37 -5.71
C ARG A 175 23.09 -8.23 -7.23
N ALA A 176 22.27 -7.33 -7.76
CA ALA A 176 22.14 -7.13 -9.21
C ALA A 176 23.47 -6.70 -9.85
N GLN A 177 24.21 -5.82 -9.17
CA GLN A 177 25.50 -5.30 -9.64
C GLN A 177 26.60 -6.37 -9.71
N LYS A 178 26.49 -7.47 -8.96
CA LYS A 178 27.42 -8.60 -9.08
C LYS A 178 27.34 -9.29 -10.44
N SER A 179 26.16 -9.36 -11.04
CA SER A 179 25.93 -9.99 -12.35
C SER A 179 25.82 -8.99 -13.50
N SER A 180 25.35 -7.77 -13.23
CA SER A 180 25.26 -6.68 -14.20
C SER A 180 25.85 -5.42 -13.57
N PRO A 181 27.16 -5.14 -13.74
CA PRO A 181 27.83 -4.00 -13.08
C PRO A 181 27.23 -2.63 -13.38
N ALA A 182 26.49 -2.49 -14.49
CA ALA A 182 25.78 -1.27 -14.86
C ALA A 182 24.35 -1.19 -14.29
N ALA A 183 23.95 -2.15 -13.44
CA ALA A 183 22.63 -2.15 -12.85
C ALA A 183 22.43 -0.92 -11.96
N PHE A 184 21.27 -0.29 -12.09
CA PHE A 184 20.92 0.93 -11.39
C PHE A 184 19.55 0.82 -10.73
N LEU A 185 19.33 1.64 -9.71
CA LEU A 185 18.05 1.77 -9.01
C LEU A 185 17.29 2.98 -9.54
N ALA A 186 16.07 2.76 -10.01
CA ALA A 186 15.05 3.77 -10.27
C ALA A 186 14.02 3.78 -9.13
N ILE A 187 13.70 4.98 -8.63
CA ILE A 187 12.84 5.20 -7.45
C ILE A 187 11.52 5.82 -7.91
N GLU A 188 10.39 5.38 -7.35
CA GLU A 188 9.04 5.87 -7.70
C GLU A 188 8.78 5.91 -9.21
N GLN A 189 9.23 4.87 -9.91
CA GLN A 189 9.13 4.82 -11.36
C GLN A 189 7.67 4.64 -11.77
N ARG A 190 7.15 5.52 -12.63
CA ARG A 190 5.86 5.30 -13.29
C ARG A 190 5.98 4.13 -14.27
N LEU A 191 5.18 3.09 -14.05
CA LEU A 191 5.19 1.85 -14.84
C LEU A 191 3.92 1.78 -15.67
N ASP A 192 4.05 2.06 -16.96
CA ASP A 192 2.94 2.09 -17.92
C ASP A 192 2.74 0.70 -18.55
N PHE A 193 1.57 0.10 -18.32
CA PHE A 193 1.15 -1.16 -18.93
C PHE A 193 -0.13 -0.98 -19.76
N SER A 194 -0.37 0.23 -20.26
CA SER A 194 -1.59 0.62 -20.98
C SER A 194 -1.81 -0.14 -22.29
N HIS A 195 -0.72 -0.65 -22.88
CA HIS A 195 -0.73 -1.52 -24.05
C HIS A 195 -1.36 -2.91 -23.78
N ILE A 196 -1.58 -3.27 -22.51
CA ILE A 196 -2.21 -4.51 -22.06
C ILE A 196 -3.58 -4.21 -21.45
N VAL A 197 -3.61 -3.25 -20.52
CA VAL A 197 -4.82 -2.81 -19.80
C VAL A 197 -5.01 -1.34 -20.12
N PRO A 198 -6.03 -0.92 -20.89
CA PRO A 198 -6.27 0.49 -21.20
C PRO A 198 -6.23 1.39 -19.95
N ASP A 199 -5.52 2.51 -20.04
CA ASP A 199 -5.24 3.45 -18.94
C ASP A 199 -4.49 2.84 -17.73
N GLY A 200 -3.97 1.63 -17.88
CA GLY A 200 -3.29 0.87 -16.84
C GLY A 200 -1.88 1.39 -16.57
N PHE A 201 -1.66 1.87 -15.35
CA PHE A 201 -0.33 2.22 -14.86
C PHE A 201 -0.20 1.94 -13.36
N GLY A 202 1.05 1.95 -12.92
CA GLY A 202 1.44 1.89 -11.52
C GLY A 202 2.59 2.85 -11.22
N THR A 203 2.94 2.91 -9.95
CA THR A 203 4.22 3.47 -9.52
C THR A 203 4.92 2.37 -8.74
N GLY A 204 6.09 1.95 -9.22
CA GLY A 204 6.93 1.01 -8.50
C GLY A 204 7.83 1.75 -7.53
N ASP A 205 7.79 1.36 -6.25
CA ASP A 205 8.53 2.05 -5.19
C ASP A 205 10.05 2.01 -5.46
N ALA A 206 10.58 0.82 -5.75
CA ALA A 206 11.97 0.63 -6.17
C ALA A 206 12.08 -0.38 -7.32
N LEU A 207 12.78 0.01 -8.38
CA LEU A 207 13.05 -0.81 -9.55
C LEU A 207 14.55 -0.87 -9.80
N ILE A 208 15.13 -2.08 -9.77
CA ILE A 208 16.53 -2.30 -10.10
C ILE A 208 16.60 -2.88 -11.51
N VAL A 209 17.23 -2.13 -12.41
CA VAL A 209 17.31 -2.45 -13.84
C VAL A 209 18.74 -2.83 -14.19
N GLY A 210 18.92 -3.98 -14.83
CA GLY A 210 20.18 -4.49 -15.33
C GLY A 210 19.96 -5.69 -16.25
N ASP A 211 21.03 -6.19 -16.86
CA ASP A 211 20.96 -7.38 -17.72
C ASP A 211 20.68 -8.66 -16.91
N GLY A 212 20.01 -9.62 -17.54
CA GLY A 212 19.62 -10.90 -16.97
C GLY A 212 18.34 -10.79 -16.14
N THR A 213 18.44 -10.24 -14.92
CA THR A 213 17.31 -10.17 -13.98
C THR A 213 17.01 -8.74 -13.54
N MET A 214 15.83 -8.24 -13.91
CA MET A 214 15.27 -7.00 -13.37
C MET A 214 14.57 -7.28 -12.03
N THR A 215 14.70 -6.38 -11.05
CA THR A 215 14.04 -6.56 -9.74
C THR A 215 13.03 -5.44 -9.47
N VAL A 216 11.78 -5.80 -9.19
CA VAL A 216 10.71 -4.87 -8.75
C VAL A 216 10.49 -5.09 -7.27
N ILE A 217 10.56 -4.04 -6.46
CA ILE A 217 10.39 -4.09 -5.01
C ILE A 217 9.24 -3.16 -4.63
N ASP A 218 8.23 -3.71 -3.94
CA ASP A 218 7.05 -3.00 -3.44
C ASP A 218 7.03 -3.06 -1.91
N LEU A 219 6.93 -1.89 -1.29
CA LEU A 219 6.76 -1.70 0.15
C LEU A 219 5.28 -1.92 0.50
N LYS A 220 5.01 -2.79 1.46
CA LYS A 220 3.69 -2.96 2.07
C LYS A 220 3.72 -2.54 3.52
N TYR A 221 3.16 -1.39 3.84
CA TYR A 221 3.14 -0.88 5.22
C TYR A 221 1.93 -1.36 6.06
N GLY A 222 0.99 -2.08 5.47
CA GLY A 222 -0.19 -2.60 6.18
C GLY A 222 0.17 -3.63 7.27
N LYS A 223 -0.50 -3.55 8.43
CA LYS A 223 -0.28 -4.45 9.59
C LYS A 223 -1.27 -5.63 9.74
N GLY A 224 -2.27 -5.73 8.85
CA GLY A 224 -3.42 -6.61 9.05
C GLY A 224 -3.54 -7.81 8.10
N VAL A 225 -2.72 -7.86 7.05
CA VAL A 225 -2.72 -8.89 6.01
C VAL A 225 -1.30 -9.10 5.52
N GLU A 226 -0.82 -10.32 5.58
CA GLU A 226 0.43 -10.67 4.92
C GLU A 226 0.24 -10.67 3.40
N VAL A 227 1.17 -10.06 2.67
CA VAL A 227 1.14 -10.01 1.20
C VAL A 227 2.27 -10.87 0.63
N SER A 228 1.92 -11.82 -0.24
CA SER A 228 2.88 -12.68 -0.94
C SER A 228 3.24 -12.11 -2.30
N ALA A 229 4.52 -12.21 -2.68
CA ALA A 229 5.00 -11.91 -4.03
C ALA A 229 4.69 -13.04 -5.02
N VAL A 230 4.52 -14.28 -4.52
CA VAL A 230 4.29 -15.48 -5.34
C VAL A 230 2.98 -15.35 -6.12
N GLY A 231 3.09 -15.30 -7.45
CA GLY A 231 1.95 -15.16 -8.35
C GLY A 231 1.19 -13.85 -8.16
N ASN A 232 1.81 -12.80 -7.62
CA ASN A 232 1.13 -11.56 -7.28
C ASN A 232 0.82 -10.71 -8.54
N PRO A 233 -0.46 -10.46 -8.87
CA PRO A 233 -0.80 -9.75 -10.09
C PRO A 233 -0.37 -8.28 -10.13
N GLN A 234 -0.30 -7.60 -8.97
CA GLN A 234 0.19 -6.22 -8.90
C GLN A 234 1.66 -6.16 -9.33
N MET A 235 2.49 -7.04 -8.75
CA MET A 235 3.91 -7.12 -9.06
C MET A 235 4.15 -7.51 -10.52
N ALA A 236 3.36 -8.46 -11.04
CA ALA A 236 3.43 -8.87 -12.44
C ALA A 236 3.08 -7.73 -13.41
N LEU A 237 2.07 -6.90 -13.09
CA LEU A 237 1.74 -5.71 -13.89
C LEU A 237 2.83 -4.63 -13.84
N TYR A 238 3.45 -4.43 -12.68
CA TYR A 238 4.61 -3.55 -12.54
C TYR A 238 5.79 -4.06 -13.37
N ALA A 239 6.08 -5.36 -13.30
CA ALA A 239 7.09 -6.00 -14.13
C ALA A 239 6.82 -5.79 -15.64
N LEU A 240 5.57 -5.94 -16.09
CA LEU A 240 5.18 -5.68 -17.48
C LEU A 240 5.42 -4.22 -17.89
N GLY A 241 5.03 -3.26 -17.05
CA GLY A 241 5.28 -1.84 -17.33
C GLY A 241 6.76 -1.48 -17.34
N ALA A 242 7.56 -2.09 -16.45
CA ALA A 242 9.00 -1.91 -16.43
C ALA A 242 9.67 -2.51 -17.68
N LEU A 243 9.22 -3.67 -18.15
CA LEU A 243 9.70 -4.27 -19.40
C LEU A 243 9.41 -3.39 -20.62
N THR A 244 8.25 -2.73 -20.67
CA THR A 244 7.94 -1.77 -21.74
C THR A 244 8.94 -0.62 -21.79
N GLN A 245 9.38 -0.16 -20.63
CA GLN A 245 10.28 0.99 -20.53
C GLN A 245 11.75 0.61 -20.76
N PHE A 246 12.21 -0.54 -20.25
CA PHE A 246 13.63 -0.88 -20.19
C PHE A 246 14.02 -2.10 -21.03
N GLY A 247 13.07 -2.95 -21.45
CA GLY A 247 13.35 -4.22 -22.13
C GLY A 247 13.92 -4.10 -23.55
N MET A 248 13.88 -2.91 -24.15
CA MET A 248 14.59 -2.64 -25.42
C MET A 248 16.05 -2.21 -25.21
N ILE A 249 16.41 -1.79 -24.00
CA ILE A 249 17.73 -1.24 -23.64
C ILE A 249 18.57 -2.32 -22.96
N TYR A 250 17.95 -3.11 -22.08
CA TYR A 250 18.59 -4.18 -21.31
C TYR A 250 18.11 -5.55 -21.77
N ASN A 251 19.02 -6.53 -21.81
CA ASN A 251 18.64 -7.90 -22.10
C ASN A 251 18.10 -8.58 -20.83
N ILE A 252 16.80 -8.42 -20.59
CA ILE A 252 16.11 -8.94 -19.41
C ILE A 252 15.46 -10.28 -19.76
N ASP A 253 15.88 -11.35 -19.09
CA ASP A 253 15.36 -12.71 -19.27
C ASP A 253 14.37 -13.10 -18.16
N ARG A 254 14.56 -12.54 -16.96
CA ARG A 254 13.72 -12.81 -15.77
C ARG A 254 13.39 -11.53 -15.02
N VAL A 255 12.26 -11.56 -14.32
CA VAL A 255 11.89 -10.51 -13.38
C VAL A 255 11.74 -11.11 -11.99
N ARG A 256 12.46 -10.53 -11.04
CA ARG A 256 12.36 -10.81 -9.61
C ARG A 256 11.42 -9.80 -8.99
N MET A 257 10.43 -10.29 -8.25
CA MET A 257 9.41 -9.48 -7.59
C MET A 257 9.56 -9.66 -6.10
N VAL A 258 9.73 -8.56 -5.37
CA VAL A 258 9.93 -8.55 -3.93
C VAL A 258 8.82 -7.74 -3.30
N ILE A 259 8.14 -8.34 -2.34
CA ILE A 259 7.24 -7.63 -1.44
C ILE A 259 7.91 -7.54 -0.08
N PHE A 260 8.13 -6.32 0.37
CA PHE A 260 8.75 -6.03 1.65
C PHE A 260 7.71 -5.46 2.62
N GLN A 261 7.43 -6.19 3.69
CA GLN A 261 6.39 -5.84 4.67
C GLN A 261 6.96 -5.83 6.09
N PRO A 262 7.57 -4.70 6.50
CA PRO A 262 8.42 -4.64 7.69
C PRO A 262 7.63 -4.87 9.00
N ARG A 263 6.40 -4.34 9.09
CA ARG A 263 5.54 -4.50 10.27
C ARG A 263 5.12 -5.94 10.58
N LEU A 264 5.20 -6.83 9.59
CA LEU A 264 4.94 -8.27 9.77
C LEU A 264 6.21 -9.11 9.69
N ASN A 265 7.39 -8.48 9.59
CA ASN A 265 8.66 -9.14 9.35
C ASN A 265 8.58 -10.13 8.17
N ASN A 266 7.91 -9.71 7.09
CA ASN A 266 7.65 -10.52 5.91
C ASN A 266 8.42 -9.96 4.72
N VAL A 267 9.29 -10.78 4.16
CA VAL A 267 9.95 -10.54 2.88
C VAL A 267 9.57 -11.70 1.97
N SER A 268 8.74 -11.42 0.97
CA SER A 268 8.26 -12.42 0.02
C SER A 268 8.88 -12.16 -1.33
N VAL A 269 9.33 -13.22 -2.00
CA VAL A 269 10.03 -13.13 -3.27
C VAL A 269 9.42 -14.11 -4.25
N ASP A 270 9.25 -13.67 -5.49
CA ASP A 270 8.94 -14.52 -6.63
C ASP A 270 9.84 -14.18 -7.82
N GLU A 271 10.08 -15.13 -8.71
CA GLU A 271 10.88 -14.92 -9.91
C GLU A 271 10.27 -15.62 -11.12
N VAL A 272 9.92 -14.84 -12.14
CA VAL A 272 9.24 -15.31 -13.35
C VAL A 272 10.09 -15.01 -14.59
N SER A 273 10.04 -15.88 -15.60
CA SER A 273 10.65 -15.54 -16.89
C SER A 273 9.85 -14.48 -17.63
N VAL A 274 10.52 -13.67 -18.45
CA VAL A 274 9.81 -12.69 -19.31
C VAL A 274 8.82 -13.38 -20.24
N ALA A 275 9.14 -14.58 -20.74
CA ALA A 275 8.25 -15.36 -21.58
C ALA A 275 6.94 -15.75 -20.88
N GLU A 276 7.02 -16.29 -19.65
CA GLU A 276 5.84 -16.64 -18.84
C GLU A 276 5.00 -15.40 -18.51
N LEU A 277 5.66 -14.30 -18.16
CA LEU A 277 4.98 -13.04 -17.83
C LEU A 277 4.21 -12.46 -19.01
N LEU A 278 4.81 -12.47 -20.22
CA LEU A 278 4.14 -12.04 -21.45
C LEU A 278 3.00 -12.99 -21.86
N GLN A 279 3.16 -14.30 -21.65
CA GLN A 279 2.06 -15.25 -21.87
C GLN A 279 0.89 -15.01 -20.92
N TRP A 280 1.16 -14.74 -19.64
CA TRP A 280 0.13 -14.39 -18.68
C TRP A 280 -0.57 -13.08 -19.05
N ALA A 281 0.18 -12.07 -19.49
CA ALA A 281 -0.38 -10.82 -20.00
C ALA A 281 -1.36 -11.04 -21.16
N GLU A 282 -0.97 -11.85 -22.15
CA GLU A 282 -1.79 -12.10 -23.34
C GLU A 282 -3.02 -12.96 -23.02
N ASN A 283 -2.82 -14.06 -22.29
CA ASN A 283 -3.84 -15.10 -22.15
C ASN A 283 -4.78 -14.88 -20.96
N VAL A 284 -4.38 -14.08 -19.97
CA VAL A 284 -5.14 -13.85 -18.74
C VAL A 284 -5.44 -12.38 -18.56
N VAL A 285 -4.44 -11.50 -18.61
CA VAL A 285 -4.67 -10.09 -18.25
C VAL A 285 -5.53 -9.36 -19.28
N LYS A 286 -5.15 -9.41 -20.56
CA LYS A 286 -5.87 -8.73 -21.64
C LYS A 286 -7.36 -9.11 -21.70
N PRO A 287 -7.75 -10.39 -21.79
CA PRO A 287 -9.16 -10.76 -21.86
C PRO A 287 -9.95 -10.32 -20.61
N GLN A 288 -9.35 -10.40 -19.42
CA GLN A 288 -10.03 -10.11 -18.16
C GLN A 288 -10.18 -8.61 -17.98
N ALA A 289 -9.16 -7.84 -18.36
CA ALA A 289 -9.24 -6.38 -18.41
C ALA A 289 -10.32 -5.90 -19.38
N GLN A 290 -10.42 -6.50 -20.57
CA GLN A 290 -11.47 -6.17 -21.54
C GLN A 290 -12.88 -6.43 -20.97
N ALA A 291 -13.09 -7.57 -20.33
CA ALA A 291 -14.36 -7.88 -19.68
C ALA A 291 -14.64 -6.93 -18.52
N ALA A 292 -13.64 -6.66 -17.68
CA ALA A 292 -13.79 -5.81 -16.51
C ALA A 292 -14.08 -4.34 -16.86
N ILE A 293 -13.46 -3.82 -17.93
CA ILE A 293 -13.76 -2.49 -18.47
C ILE A 293 -15.22 -2.40 -18.92
N LYS A 294 -15.82 -3.47 -19.44
CA LYS A 294 -17.23 -3.47 -19.83
C LYS A 294 -18.18 -3.83 -18.70
N GLY A 295 -17.66 -4.24 -17.54
CA GLY A 295 -18.46 -4.78 -16.44
C GLY A 295 -19.09 -6.15 -16.76
N GLU A 296 -18.54 -6.86 -17.74
CA GLU A 296 -19.01 -8.17 -18.19
C GLU A 296 -18.43 -9.30 -17.31
N GLY A 297 -19.09 -10.46 -17.33
CA GLY A 297 -18.68 -11.66 -16.60
C GLY A 297 -19.58 -11.98 -15.40
N GLU A 298 -19.17 -12.97 -14.61
CA GLU A 298 -19.93 -13.44 -13.45
C GLU A 298 -19.40 -12.81 -12.16
N LEU A 299 -20.29 -12.64 -11.17
CA LEU A 299 -19.87 -12.32 -9.81
C LEU A 299 -19.28 -13.58 -9.17
N ILE A 300 -17.96 -13.56 -8.93
CA ILE A 300 -17.26 -14.69 -8.31
C ILE A 300 -16.84 -14.31 -6.89
N ALA A 301 -17.29 -15.08 -5.91
CA ALA A 301 -16.98 -14.84 -4.50
C ALA A 301 -15.68 -15.56 -4.07
N GLY A 302 -14.67 -14.81 -3.65
CA GLY A 302 -13.34 -15.31 -3.29
C GLY A 302 -12.64 -14.44 -2.26
N GLU A 303 -11.36 -14.71 -2.01
CA GLU A 303 -10.55 -13.92 -1.07
C GLU A 303 -10.43 -12.45 -1.51
N TRP A 304 -10.52 -12.18 -2.81
CA TRP A 304 -10.55 -10.84 -3.40
C TRP A 304 -11.77 -10.00 -2.99
N CYS A 305 -12.80 -10.59 -2.38
CA CYS A 305 -13.97 -9.86 -1.87
C CYS A 305 -13.66 -9.02 -0.62
N ARG A 306 -12.56 -9.29 0.10
CA ARG A 306 -12.22 -8.63 1.37
C ARG A 306 -12.18 -7.10 1.29
N PHE A 307 -11.70 -6.56 0.16
CA PHE A 307 -11.57 -5.12 -0.09
C PHE A 307 -12.50 -4.65 -1.22
N CYS A 308 -13.49 -5.46 -1.60
CA CYS A 308 -14.47 -5.08 -2.62
C CYS A 308 -15.50 -4.14 -2.00
N ARG A 309 -15.61 -2.91 -2.51
CA ARG A 309 -16.60 -1.94 -1.99
C ARG A 309 -18.04 -2.36 -2.26
N HIS A 310 -18.27 -3.22 -3.26
CA HIS A 310 -19.56 -3.82 -3.56
C HIS A 310 -19.90 -5.04 -2.66
N ALA A 311 -18.95 -5.55 -1.86
CA ALA A 311 -19.17 -6.71 -0.99
C ALA A 311 -20.44 -6.66 -0.11
N PRO A 312 -20.82 -5.53 0.53
CA PRO A 312 -22.04 -5.50 1.35
C PRO A 312 -23.34 -5.77 0.57
N GLN A 313 -23.34 -5.59 -0.75
CA GLN A 313 -24.52 -5.79 -1.61
C GLN A 313 -24.36 -6.96 -2.61
N CYS A 314 -23.22 -7.66 -2.56
CA CYS A 314 -22.88 -8.68 -3.54
C CYS A 314 -23.67 -9.99 -3.31
N THR A 315 -24.51 -10.37 -4.27
CA THR A 315 -25.33 -11.58 -4.23
C THR A 315 -24.52 -12.88 -4.27
N ALA A 316 -23.41 -12.90 -5.03
CA ALA A 316 -22.50 -14.04 -5.06
C ALA A 316 -21.81 -14.25 -3.71
N LEU A 317 -21.43 -13.17 -3.03
CA LEU A 317 -20.82 -13.24 -1.71
C LEU A 317 -21.82 -13.72 -0.66
N ALA A 318 -23.05 -13.19 -0.69
CA ALA A 318 -24.13 -13.70 0.15
C ALA A 318 -24.37 -15.20 -0.11
N THR A 319 -24.46 -15.62 -1.38
CA THR A 319 -24.67 -17.02 -1.74
C THR A 319 -23.57 -17.92 -1.21
N LYS A 320 -22.29 -17.53 -1.36
CA LYS A 320 -21.14 -18.26 -0.82
C LYS A 320 -21.22 -18.42 0.70
N TYR A 321 -21.59 -17.37 1.43
CA TYR A 321 -21.67 -17.40 2.89
C TYR A 321 -22.89 -18.13 3.44
N PHE A 322 -24.01 -18.14 2.70
CA PHE A 322 -25.23 -18.87 3.10
C PHE A 322 -25.24 -20.33 2.62
N ALA A 323 -24.38 -20.73 1.67
CA ALA A 323 -24.28 -22.12 1.19
C ALA A 323 -24.08 -23.21 2.28
N PRO A 324 -23.26 -23.02 3.35
CA PRO A 324 -23.09 -24.03 4.40
C PRO A 324 -24.24 -24.07 5.40
N ILE A 325 -25.10 -23.06 5.44
CA ILE A 325 -26.24 -23.04 6.36
C ILE A 325 -27.27 -24.01 5.78
N PRO A 326 -27.67 -25.07 6.52
CA PRO A 326 -28.76 -25.92 6.10
C PRO A 326 -29.97 -25.04 5.81
N LYS A 327 -30.41 -25.03 4.55
CA LYS A 327 -31.67 -24.40 4.20
C LYS A 327 -32.74 -25.34 4.71
N GLU A 328 -33.19 -25.12 5.94
CA GLU A 328 -34.44 -25.72 6.41
C GLU A 328 -35.52 -25.41 5.36
N ALA A 329 -36.28 -26.44 5.02
CA ALA A 329 -37.41 -26.31 4.13
C ALA A 329 -38.52 -25.59 4.89
N ASP A 330 -38.72 -24.30 4.59
CA ASP A 330 -39.96 -23.65 4.98
C ASP A 330 -41.11 -24.25 4.18
N GLU A 331 -42.00 -24.97 4.85
CA GLU A 331 -43.35 -24.45 5.09
C GLU A 331 -43.87 -24.92 6.47
N VAL A 332 -43.91 -23.97 7.41
CA VAL A 332 -44.87 -23.86 8.52
C VAL A 332 -45.02 -25.09 9.44
N THR A 333 -44.10 -25.29 10.40
CA THR A 333 -44.37 -25.69 11.82
C THR A 333 -43.07 -25.98 12.58
N PRO A 334 -42.98 -25.73 13.90
CA PRO A 334 -41.79 -26.05 14.67
C PRO A 334 -41.74 -27.55 14.96
N ALA A 335 -40.71 -28.22 14.45
CA ALA A 335 -40.26 -29.50 14.98
C ALA A 335 -38.73 -29.59 14.87
N ALA A 336 -38.06 -29.67 16.01
CA ALA A 336 -36.73 -30.26 16.12
C ALA A 336 -36.88 -31.69 16.71
N PRO A 337 -35.93 -32.63 16.55
CA PRO A 337 -34.63 -32.62 15.82
C PRO A 337 -34.59 -33.75 14.74
N ALA A 338 -33.58 -34.00 13.90
CA ALA A 338 -32.12 -34.08 14.06
C ALA A 338 -31.47 -34.30 12.66
N PRO A 339 -30.13 -34.26 12.50
CA PRO A 339 -29.17 -34.84 13.42
C PRO A 339 -28.74 -33.79 14.47
N GLU A 340 -28.71 -34.14 15.75
CA GLU A 340 -28.55 -33.20 16.86
C GLU A 340 -27.18 -32.49 16.93
N THR A 341 -26.31 -32.68 15.93
CA THR A 341 -24.96 -32.12 15.91
C THR A 341 -24.47 -31.87 14.48
N LEU A 342 -23.79 -30.74 14.27
CA LEU A 342 -22.95 -30.51 13.08
C LEU A 342 -21.89 -31.60 13.00
N THR A 343 -21.65 -32.15 11.81
CA THR A 343 -20.50 -33.06 11.58
C THR A 343 -19.18 -32.29 11.72
N ASP A 344 -18.08 -32.97 12.07
CA ASP A 344 -16.76 -32.34 12.19
C ASP A 344 -16.34 -31.59 10.91
N ALA A 345 -16.69 -32.14 9.74
CA ALA A 345 -16.47 -31.47 8.45
C ALA A 345 -17.28 -30.18 8.31
N GLN A 346 -18.54 -30.17 8.77
CA GLN A 346 -19.37 -28.96 8.79
C GLN A 346 -18.86 -27.94 9.80
N ILE A 347 -18.42 -28.38 10.99
CA ILE A 347 -17.79 -27.51 12.00
C ILE A 347 -16.51 -26.89 11.45
N ALA A 348 -15.64 -27.69 10.82
CA ALA A 348 -14.40 -27.22 10.20
C ALA A 348 -14.68 -26.19 9.10
N ASN A 349 -15.67 -26.44 8.23
CA ASN A 349 -16.08 -25.49 7.20
C ASN A 349 -16.61 -24.17 7.80
N ILE A 350 -17.47 -24.25 8.82
CA ILE A 350 -18.01 -23.07 9.51
C ILE A 350 -16.88 -22.28 10.18
N VAL A 351 -15.96 -22.95 10.88
CA VAL A 351 -14.82 -22.29 11.55
C VAL A 351 -13.91 -21.60 10.53
N THR A 352 -13.60 -22.27 9.41
CA THR A 352 -12.78 -21.75 8.32
C THR A 352 -13.34 -20.43 7.78
N TRP A 353 -14.66 -20.32 7.62
CA TRP A 353 -15.28 -19.13 7.05
C TRP A 353 -15.78 -18.12 8.09
N SER A 354 -15.84 -18.50 9.38
CA SER A 354 -16.39 -17.65 10.45
C SER A 354 -15.72 -16.28 10.55
N GLY A 355 -14.41 -16.21 10.28
CA GLY A 355 -13.65 -14.96 10.29
C GLY A 355 -14.05 -14.02 9.15
N GLU A 356 -14.28 -14.56 7.96
CA GLU A 356 -14.73 -13.78 6.80
C GLU A 356 -16.20 -13.38 6.92
N LEU A 357 -17.05 -14.30 7.39
CA LEU A 357 -18.47 -14.03 7.63
C LEU A 357 -18.65 -12.87 8.62
N LYS A 358 -17.92 -12.87 9.74
CA LYS A 358 -17.94 -11.76 10.71
C LYS A 358 -17.51 -10.43 10.08
N LYS A 359 -16.47 -10.44 9.24
CA LYS A 359 -16.00 -9.23 8.53
C LYS A 359 -17.04 -8.72 7.54
N TRP A 360 -17.69 -9.61 6.80
CA TRP A 360 -18.74 -9.24 5.87
C TRP A 360 -19.98 -8.70 6.60
N LEU A 361 -20.45 -9.37 7.65
CA LEU A 361 -21.55 -8.87 8.49
C LEU A 361 -21.25 -7.48 9.04
N GLY A 362 -20.06 -7.27 9.61
CA GLY A 362 -19.65 -5.95 10.10
C GLY A 362 -19.59 -4.88 9.01
N THR A 363 -19.19 -5.26 7.79
CA THR A 363 -19.22 -4.38 6.60
C THR A 363 -20.65 -4.00 6.21
N VAL A 364 -21.59 -4.96 6.22
CA VAL A 364 -23.02 -4.73 5.94
C VAL A 364 -23.66 -3.83 6.98
N GLU A 365 -23.42 -4.10 8.27
CA GLU A 365 -23.92 -3.29 9.38
C GLU A 365 -23.42 -1.84 9.29
N LYS A 366 -22.11 -1.65 9.06
CA LYS A 366 -21.52 -0.32 8.91
C LYS A 366 -22.12 0.43 7.72
N PHE A 367 -22.23 -0.22 6.56
CA PHE A 367 -22.83 0.39 5.37
C PHE A 367 -24.28 0.80 5.63
N ALA A 368 -25.09 -0.08 6.21
CA ALA A 368 -26.48 0.22 6.53
C ALA A 368 -26.60 1.38 7.52
N LEU A 369 -25.73 1.44 8.53
CA LEU A 369 -25.67 2.55 9.49
C LEU A 369 -25.31 3.88 8.81
N ASP A 370 -24.26 3.90 7.98
CA ASP A 370 -23.83 5.11 7.26
C ASP A 370 -24.93 5.63 6.33
N GLN A 371 -25.61 4.73 5.62
CA GLN A 371 -26.76 5.09 4.77
C GLN A 371 -27.96 5.58 5.60
N ALA A 372 -28.23 4.96 6.74
CA ALA A 372 -29.31 5.38 7.64
C ALA A 372 -29.05 6.76 8.24
N ASN A 373 -27.80 7.07 8.59
CA ASN A 373 -27.39 8.41 9.02
C ASN A 373 -27.62 9.47 7.92
N ASN A 374 -27.59 9.08 6.65
CA ASN A 374 -27.89 9.94 5.49
C ASN A 374 -29.37 9.89 5.06
N GLY A 375 -30.27 9.41 5.91
CA GLY A 375 -31.73 9.44 5.69
C GLY A 375 -32.30 8.21 4.97
N ARG A 376 -31.50 7.19 4.68
CA ARG A 376 -32.00 5.95 4.07
C ARG A 376 -32.68 5.04 5.11
N ALA A 377 -33.94 4.70 4.90
CA ALA A 377 -34.64 3.73 5.75
C ALA A 377 -34.42 2.30 5.25
N TYR A 378 -34.17 1.37 6.18
CA TYR A 378 -34.15 -0.07 5.92
C TYR A 378 -35.37 -0.73 6.57
N PRO A 379 -36.19 -1.49 5.84
CA PRO A 379 -37.34 -2.18 6.41
C PRO A 379 -36.97 -3.01 7.65
N GLY A 380 -37.71 -2.86 8.74
CA GLY A 380 -37.49 -3.58 9.99
C GLY A 380 -36.38 -3.01 10.89
N LEU A 381 -35.63 -2.01 10.45
CA LEU A 381 -34.57 -1.36 11.23
C LEU A 381 -34.94 0.11 11.52
N LYS A 382 -34.52 0.61 12.68
CA LYS A 382 -34.64 2.04 13.04
C LYS A 382 -33.29 2.58 13.50
N LEU A 383 -32.98 3.81 13.12
CA LEU A 383 -31.84 4.55 13.64
C LEU A 383 -32.18 5.06 15.05
N VAL A 384 -31.30 4.81 16.02
CA VAL A 384 -31.44 5.24 17.41
C VAL A 384 -30.11 5.78 17.92
N GLU A 385 -30.14 6.63 18.95
CA GLU A 385 -28.92 7.05 19.63
C GLU A 385 -28.21 5.84 20.24
N GLY A 386 -26.90 5.77 20.05
CA GLY A 386 -26.06 4.80 20.74
C GLY A 386 -26.10 5.01 22.25
N ARG A 387 -25.71 3.98 23.03
CA ARG A 387 -25.59 4.13 24.49
C ARG A 387 -24.58 5.23 24.81
N SER A 388 -25.04 6.37 25.36
CA SER A 388 -24.14 7.40 25.85
C SER A 388 -23.36 6.85 27.05
N VAL A 389 -22.03 6.90 27.00
CA VAL A 389 -21.19 6.62 28.16
C VAL A 389 -20.94 7.95 28.86
N ARG A 390 -21.32 8.06 30.14
CA ARG A 390 -20.99 9.25 30.94
C ARG A 390 -19.47 9.36 31.03
N ARG A 391 -18.95 10.52 30.64
CA ARG A 391 -17.55 10.90 30.81
C ARG A 391 -17.50 12.13 31.70
N TYR A 392 -16.46 12.26 32.51
CA TYR A 392 -16.18 13.52 33.16
C TYR A 392 -15.83 14.56 32.10
N THR A 393 -16.41 15.74 32.19
CA THR A 393 -16.18 16.84 31.24
C THR A 393 -14.85 17.53 31.48
N ASP A 394 -14.35 17.47 32.71
CA ASP A 394 -13.08 18.03 33.18
C ASP A 394 -12.60 17.16 34.34
N GLU A 395 -11.59 16.33 34.09
CA GLU A 395 -11.06 15.39 35.08
C GLU A 395 -10.35 16.12 36.24
N ASP A 396 -9.77 17.30 36.00
CA ASP A 396 -9.09 18.11 37.03
C ASP A 396 -10.10 18.77 37.97
N ALA A 397 -11.20 19.29 37.43
CA ALA A 397 -12.28 19.84 38.23
C ALA A 397 -12.94 18.76 39.08
N VAL A 398 -13.11 17.55 38.53
CA VAL A 398 -13.63 16.39 39.24
C VAL A 398 -12.67 15.97 40.35
N ALA A 399 -11.37 15.86 40.07
CA ALA A 399 -10.38 15.50 41.07
C ALA A 399 -10.40 16.48 42.26
N LYS A 400 -10.35 17.79 42.00
CA LYS A 400 -10.43 18.83 43.03
C LYS A 400 -11.74 18.78 43.83
N ALA A 401 -12.86 18.45 43.18
CA ALA A 401 -14.15 18.33 43.86
C ALA A 401 -14.18 17.14 44.82
N VAL A 402 -13.60 16.00 44.42
CA VAL A 402 -13.52 14.79 45.23
C VAL A 402 -12.51 14.95 46.37
N GLU A 403 -11.35 15.56 46.11
CA GLU A 403 -10.33 15.85 47.14
C GLU A 403 -10.88 16.72 48.28
N LYS A 404 -11.74 17.71 47.98
CA LYS A 404 -12.44 18.53 48.98
C LYS A 404 -13.36 17.73 49.89
N THR A 405 -13.79 16.54 49.48
CA THR A 405 -14.57 15.61 50.32
C THR A 405 -13.70 14.68 51.17
N GLY A 406 -12.37 14.80 51.07
CA GLY A 406 -11.43 13.95 51.80
C GLY A 406 -11.18 12.58 51.16
N HIS A 407 -11.58 12.39 49.89
CA HIS A 407 -11.36 11.14 49.15
C HIS A 407 -10.32 11.35 48.04
N ASP A 408 -9.52 10.31 47.75
CA ASP A 408 -8.60 10.28 46.61
C ASP A 408 -9.38 9.87 45.34
N PRO A 409 -9.51 10.74 44.32
CA PRO A 409 -10.24 10.45 43.09
C PRO A 409 -9.49 9.48 42.16
N TYR A 410 -8.23 9.18 42.44
CA TYR A 410 -7.37 8.41 41.53
C TYR A 410 -7.26 6.95 41.95
N GLU A 411 -7.28 6.05 40.96
CA GLU A 411 -6.94 4.65 41.16
C GLU A 411 -5.42 4.46 40.97
N LYS A 412 -4.74 3.98 42.01
CA LYS A 412 -3.33 3.57 41.88
C LYS A 412 -3.25 2.20 41.22
N LYS A 413 -3.03 2.19 39.90
CA LYS A 413 -2.87 0.97 39.11
C LYS A 413 -1.41 0.70 38.79
N LEU A 414 -1.00 -0.57 38.88
CA LEU A 414 0.32 -1.01 38.42
C LEU A 414 0.45 -0.77 36.91
N LEU A 415 1.58 -0.22 36.46
CA LEU A 415 1.84 -0.02 35.04
C LEU A 415 1.79 -1.37 34.30
N GLY A 416 1.20 -1.36 33.11
CA GLY A 416 1.24 -2.51 32.21
C GLY A 416 2.68 -2.77 31.74
N ILE A 417 2.95 -4.02 31.32
CA ILE A 417 4.29 -4.50 30.93
C ILE A 417 5.01 -3.50 30.01
N THR A 418 4.38 -3.04 28.93
CA THR A 418 5.00 -2.10 27.98
C THR A 418 5.40 -0.77 28.63
N ALA A 419 4.52 -0.16 29.42
CA ALA A 419 4.81 1.10 30.10
C ALA A 419 5.88 0.92 31.19
N MET A 420 5.87 -0.23 31.87
CA MET A 420 6.87 -0.60 32.87
C MET A 420 8.24 -0.88 32.22
N THR A 421 8.28 -1.54 31.07
CA THR A 421 9.51 -1.76 30.27
C THR A 421 10.07 -0.45 29.75
N LYS A 422 9.22 0.51 29.35
CA LYS A 422 9.66 1.86 28.95
C LYS A 422 10.25 2.63 30.14
N LEU A 423 9.65 2.51 31.32
CA LEU A 423 10.12 3.18 32.54
C LEU A 423 11.48 2.64 33.02
N LEU A 424 11.68 1.32 33.00
CA LEU A 424 12.88 0.67 33.53
C LEU A 424 13.96 0.42 32.46
N GLY A 425 13.59 0.39 31.18
CA GLY A 425 14.44 -0.10 30.10
C GLY A 425 14.51 -1.64 30.06
N LYS A 426 14.74 -2.22 28.88
CA LYS A 426 14.67 -3.69 28.65
C LYS A 426 15.54 -4.49 29.61
N LYS A 427 16.78 -4.05 29.86
CA LYS A 427 17.74 -4.76 30.72
C LYS A 427 17.28 -4.80 32.18
N GLN A 428 17.00 -3.64 32.76
CA GLN A 428 16.58 -3.55 34.16
C GLN A 428 15.20 -4.16 34.39
N PHE A 429 14.29 -4.06 33.41
CA PHE A 429 13.00 -4.75 33.45
C PHE A 429 13.19 -6.26 33.56
N GLN A 430 14.05 -6.84 32.73
CA GLN A 430 14.31 -8.29 32.75
C GLN A 430 14.96 -8.73 34.06
N ASP A 431 15.97 -7.99 34.53
CA ASP A 431 16.72 -8.32 35.76
C ASP A 431 15.84 -8.20 37.02
N THR A 432 14.88 -7.27 37.04
CA THR A 432 14.07 -6.97 38.23
C THR A 432 12.72 -7.70 38.23
N LEU A 433 12.08 -7.80 37.06
CA LEU A 433 10.69 -8.26 36.94
C LEU A 433 10.57 -9.55 36.12
N GLY A 434 11.64 -10.06 35.50
CA GLY A 434 11.61 -11.24 34.64
C GLY A 434 10.95 -12.46 35.30
N ASP A 435 11.33 -12.75 36.55
CA ASP A 435 10.77 -13.87 37.34
C ASP A 435 9.32 -13.64 37.81
N LEU A 436 8.83 -12.40 37.70
CA LEU A 436 7.47 -11.99 38.06
C LEU A 436 6.55 -11.87 36.83
N VAL A 437 7.10 -12.03 35.62
CA VAL A 437 6.34 -11.99 34.35
C VAL A 437 6.12 -13.40 33.86
N HIS A 438 4.91 -13.91 34.09
CA HIS A 438 4.48 -15.16 33.49
C HIS A 438 3.86 -14.89 32.11
N LYS A 439 4.49 -15.40 31.04
CA LYS A 439 3.87 -15.45 29.70
C LYS A 439 3.11 -16.78 29.60
N PRO A 440 1.79 -16.81 29.83
CA PRO A 440 1.05 -18.05 29.66
C PRO A 440 1.14 -18.50 28.20
N ALA A 441 1.11 -19.81 27.98
CA ALA A 441 0.92 -20.36 26.64
C ALA A 441 -0.34 -19.73 26.03
N GLY A 442 -0.25 -19.30 24.77
CA GLY A 442 -1.39 -18.75 24.05
C GLY A 442 -2.54 -19.75 24.05
N LYS A 443 -3.78 -19.27 24.20
CA LYS A 443 -4.95 -20.15 24.17
C LYS A 443 -4.97 -20.91 22.83
N PRO A 444 -5.12 -22.25 22.84
CA PRO A 444 -5.33 -23.02 21.62
C PRO A 444 -6.47 -22.39 20.81
N THR A 445 -6.18 -22.06 19.56
CA THR A 445 -7.12 -21.39 18.66
C THR A 445 -7.16 -22.18 17.36
N LEU A 446 -8.35 -22.59 16.95
CA LEU A 446 -8.55 -23.26 15.66
C LEU A 446 -8.42 -22.23 14.54
N VAL A 447 -7.57 -22.54 13.57
CA VAL A 447 -7.29 -21.74 12.37
C VAL A 447 -7.18 -22.65 11.15
N PRO A 448 -7.38 -22.13 9.92
CA PRO A 448 -7.19 -22.92 8.71
C PRO A 448 -5.76 -23.49 8.60
N GLU A 449 -5.58 -24.61 7.88
CA GLU A 449 -4.27 -25.26 7.69
C GLU A 449 -3.22 -24.36 7.00
N SER A 450 -3.66 -23.32 6.28
CA SER A 450 -2.78 -22.32 5.68
C SER A 450 -2.16 -21.34 6.69
N ASP A 451 -2.60 -21.35 7.95
CA ASP A 451 -1.98 -20.54 9.00
C ASP A 451 -0.56 -21.04 9.29
N LYS A 452 0.41 -20.12 9.26
CA LYS A 452 1.84 -20.45 9.39
C LYS A 452 2.24 -20.97 10.78
N ARG A 453 1.38 -20.84 11.80
CA ARG A 453 1.71 -21.31 13.16
C ARG A 453 1.71 -22.84 13.21
N PRO A 454 2.71 -23.47 13.84
CA PRO A 454 2.78 -24.92 13.92
C PRO A 454 1.59 -25.48 14.70
N ALA A 455 1.02 -26.59 14.21
CA ALA A 455 -0.06 -27.29 14.89
C ALA A 455 0.40 -27.74 16.30
N LEU A 456 -0.49 -27.57 17.28
CA LEU A 456 -0.21 -28.03 18.65
C LEU A 456 -0.29 -29.55 18.69
N GLN A 457 0.74 -30.21 19.25
CA GLN A 457 0.63 -31.63 19.58
C GLN A 457 -0.25 -31.80 20.81
N VAL A 458 -1.39 -32.46 20.63
CA VAL A 458 -2.33 -32.76 21.71
C VAL A 458 -1.75 -33.90 22.55
N ALA A 459 -1.74 -33.76 23.87
CA ALA A 459 -1.36 -34.85 24.77
C ALA A 459 -2.42 -35.97 24.67
N THR A 460 -2.05 -37.14 24.16
CA THR A 460 -2.90 -38.33 24.18
C THR A 460 -2.72 -39.09 25.50
N PRO A 461 -3.69 -39.91 25.95
CA PRO A 461 -3.54 -40.74 27.14
C PRO A 461 -2.25 -41.58 27.15
N GLU A 462 -1.77 -42.04 25.99
CA GLU A 462 -0.50 -42.79 25.87
C GLU A 462 0.75 -41.93 26.12
N THR A 463 0.67 -40.61 25.86
CA THR A 463 1.77 -39.66 26.14
C THR A 463 1.77 -39.15 27.57
N VAL A 464 0.64 -39.27 28.29
CA VAL A 464 0.48 -38.80 29.68
C VAL A 464 0.69 -39.91 30.71
N PHE A 465 0.35 -41.17 30.38
CA PHE A 465 0.52 -42.32 31.27
C PHE A 465 1.58 -43.28 30.72
N LYS A 466 2.77 -43.31 31.36
CA LYS A 466 3.72 -44.42 31.16
C LYS A 466 3.22 -45.66 31.90
N PRO A 467 3.12 -46.85 31.24
CA PRO A 467 2.85 -48.10 31.95
C PRO A 467 3.95 -48.33 32.99
N LEU A 468 3.57 -48.54 34.25
CA LEU A 468 4.50 -49.05 35.25
C LEU A 468 4.87 -50.47 34.82
N GLY A 469 6.11 -50.65 34.36
CA GLY A 469 6.66 -51.96 34.03
C GLY A 469 6.55 -52.88 35.24
N GLY A 470 5.60 -53.82 35.20
CA GLY A 470 5.51 -54.90 36.14
C GLY A 470 6.68 -55.83 35.93
N THR A 471 7.64 -55.82 36.85
CA THR A 471 8.53 -56.95 37.09
C THR A 471 7.69 -58.09 37.65
N THR A 472 7.38 -59.09 36.85
CA THR A 472 6.98 -60.41 37.34
C THR A 472 8.24 -61.11 37.87
N ASN A 473 8.37 -61.18 39.20
CA ASN A 473 9.12 -62.25 39.85
C ASN A 473 8.12 -63.37 40.15
N ASP A 474 8.11 -64.37 39.27
CA ASP A 474 8.24 -65.81 39.59
C ASP A 474 8.06 -66.65 38.31
#